data_AF-A0A0E4BXW6-F1
#
_entry.id   AF-A0A0E4BXW6-F1
#
_cell.length_a   1.000
_cell.length_b   1.000
_cell.length_c   1.000
_cell.angle_alpha   90.00
_cell.angle_beta   90.00
_cell.angle_gamma   90.00
#
_symmetry.space_group_name_H-M   'P 1'
#
loop_
_entity.id
_entity.type
_entity.pdbx_description
1 polymer ?
#
loop_
_entity_poly.entity_id
_entity_poly.type
_entity_poly.pdbx_seq_one_letter_code
_entity_poly.pdbx_strand_id
1 'polypeptide(L)'
;MTLLSIPGALRAEGTPAEKAGFASRLTIYLAKGAPDACGPGCDRWIAIEGQIDQDAAPRIRRFLAGGKETQLPIYLHSPGGNVEQSYVIGRLLRGRKAVARVGHTTATACSAGTQVDATCLKVKNAGGEVEAELTTRNAMCNSACGYLFLGATSREVAPDAALAVHNSRLVLRFRGDPPPQVVAEARQRRIASADRDRTAFIASMGISRELDALIRTVKYENLHVLTRAELYRFGIDTRPLAESMWKLEKEARPFVRKIAVLKKENGASFRMMEWRLSCESRKRVPLTFAGEIDEAATGKSTILVTADAGTDREVGGAPLRSGKVEIWRGSIDPDMVKAILASRSLHVRETISMPDDKTDMTKFDIDLTGLASVWTQLKSSCALSTLNPISPWPATLPNAGTTPPATPSP
;
A
#
# COMPACT_ATOMS: atom_id res chain seq x y z
N MET A 1 -20.27 3.87 -14.62
CA MET A 1 -20.35 3.35 -13.23
C MET A 1 -19.26 2.30 -13.08
N THR A 2 -18.03 2.78 -12.86
CA THR A 2 -16.78 2.01 -13.03
C THR A 2 -16.39 1.42 -11.68
N LEU A 3 -17.00 0.27 -11.33
CA LEU A 3 -16.79 -0.37 -10.04
C LEU A 3 -15.44 -1.12 -9.95
N LEU A 4 -14.82 -1.48 -11.08
CA LEU A 4 -13.39 -1.76 -11.16
C LEU A 4 -12.71 -0.96 -12.27
N SER A 5 -12.50 0.33 -12.02
CA SER A 5 -11.32 1.00 -12.55
C SER A 5 -10.30 1.14 -11.43
N ILE A 6 -9.77 0.02 -10.97
CA ILE A 6 -8.34 -0.02 -10.72
C ILE A 6 -7.80 -0.61 -12.02
N PRO A 7 -7.16 0.16 -12.91
CA PRO A 7 -6.38 -0.46 -13.97
C PRO A 7 -5.56 -1.57 -13.31
N GLY A 8 -5.44 -2.75 -13.93
CA GLY A 8 -4.59 -3.87 -13.50
C GLY A 8 -3.08 -3.54 -13.47
N ALA A 9 -2.78 -2.27 -13.29
CA ALA A 9 -1.54 -1.60 -13.08
C ALA A 9 -1.89 -0.27 -12.38
N LEU A 10 -2.22 -0.26 -11.08
CA LEU A 10 -1.62 0.77 -10.22
C LEU A 10 -0.12 0.44 -10.10
N ARG A 11 0.54 0.47 -11.26
CA ARG A 11 1.97 0.69 -11.31
C ARG A 11 2.12 2.10 -10.76
N ALA A 12 2.64 2.21 -9.55
CA ALA A 12 3.52 3.33 -9.27
C ALA A 12 4.72 3.18 -10.23
N GLU A 13 4.52 3.54 -11.49
CA GLU A 13 5.60 3.84 -12.42
C GLU A 13 6.20 5.14 -11.90
N GLY A 14 7.14 4.98 -10.97
CA GLY A 14 7.90 6.08 -10.42
C GLY A 14 8.73 6.71 -11.52
N THR A 15 8.19 7.78 -12.11
CA THR A 15 8.97 8.66 -12.97
C THR A 15 10.09 9.30 -12.14
N PRO A 16 11.20 9.76 -12.75
CA PRO A 16 12.22 10.57 -12.07
C PRO A 16 11.66 11.78 -11.29
N ALA A 17 10.44 12.24 -11.61
CA ALA A 17 9.72 13.29 -10.90
C ALA A 17 9.28 12.88 -9.47
N GLU A 18 9.20 11.59 -9.16
CA GLU A 18 8.77 11.11 -7.83
C GLU A 18 9.83 11.39 -6.74
N LYS A 19 11.11 11.55 -7.11
CA LYS A 19 12.14 12.05 -6.19
C LYS A 19 11.89 13.49 -5.72
N ALA A 20 11.16 14.29 -6.49
CA ALA A 20 10.85 15.68 -6.11
C ALA A 20 9.90 15.76 -4.90
N GLY A 21 9.18 14.68 -4.58
CA GLY A 21 8.28 14.60 -3.42
C GLY A 21 8.94 14.14 -2.12
N PHE A 22 10.24 13.83 -2.11
CA PHE A 22 10.93 13.31 -0.93
C PHE A 22 11.99 14.28 -0.40
N ALA A 23 12.11 14.31 0.93
CA ALA A 23 13.22 14.97 1.59
C ALA A 23 14.55 14.32 1.16
N SER A 24 15.59 15.13 0.94
CA SER A 24 16.93 14.66 0.55
C SER A 24 17.67 13.90 1.66
N ARG A 25 17.10 13.89 2.87
CA ARG A 25 17.65 13.25 4.07
C ARG A 25 16.60 12.35 4.71
N LEU A 26 17.02 11.17 5.15
CA LEU A 26 16.16 10.21 5.82
C LEU A 26 15.82 10.75 7.22
N THR A 27 14.54 10.96 7.44
CA THR A 27 13.98 11.46 8.70
C THR A 27 13.36 10.29 9.46
N ILE A 28 13.53 10.29 10.79
CA ILE A 28 12.90 9.32 11.70
C ILE A 28 12.26 10.08 12.86
N TYR A 29 11.02 9.77 13.16
CA TYR A 29 10.26 10.46 14.20
C TYR A 29 9.12 9.60 14.75
N LEU A 30 8.67 9.92 15.95
CA LEU A 30 7.50 9.31 16.58
C LEU A 30 6.26 10.06 16.11
N ALA A 31 5.37 9.35 15.43
CA ALA A 31 4.11 9.89 14.95
C ALA A 31 2.95 9.36 15.81
N LYS A 32 1.91 10.17 15.94
CA LYS A 32 0.71 9.85 16.68
C LYS A 32 -0.52 10.25 15.91
N GLY A 33 -1.52 9.40 15.89
CA GLY A 33 -2.78 9.64 15.20
C GLY A 33 -3.98 9.42 16.12
N ALA A 34 -5.15 9.32 15.52
CA ALA A 34 -6.36 8.89 16.21
C ALA A 34 -6.18 7.48 16.82
N PRO A 35 -7.03 7.09 17.79
CA PRO A 35 -7.11 5.71 18.23
C PRO A 35 -7.21 4.76 17.02
N ASP A 36 -6.46 3.66 17.09
CA ASP A 36 -6.41 2.62 16.07
C ASP A 36 -5.79 3.04 14.71
N ALA A 37 -5.14 4.21 14.63
CA ALA A 37 -4.53 4.72 13.40
C ALA A 37 -3.48 3.78 12.78
N CYS A 38 -2.79 2.95 13.55
CA CYS A 38 -1.75 2.04 13.05
C CYS A 38 -2.04 0.55 13.28
N GLY A 39 -3.29 0.20 13.56
CA GLY A 39 -3.71 -1.15 13.92
C GLY A 39 -4.56 -1.16 15.21
N PRO A 40 -5.17 -2.30 15.57
CA PRO A 40 -5.96 -2.40 16.80
C PRO A 40 -5.15 -2.02 18.04
N GLY A 41 -5.67 -1.10 18.85
CA GLY A 41 -5.02 -0.56 20.04
C GLY A 41 -3.78 0.29 19.77
N CYS A 42 -3.56 0.73 18.52
CA CYS A 42 -2.35 1.42 18.09
C CYS A 42 -2.67 2.84 17.63
N ASP A 43 -2.19 3.84 18.38
CA ASP A 43 -2.28 5.26 18.03
C ASP A 43 -0.91 5.89 17.74
N ARG A 44 0.19 5.14 17.86
CA ARG A 44 1.57 5.60 17.70
C ARG A 44 2.39 4.69 16.80
N TRP A 45 3.25 5.28 15.98
CA TRP A 45 4.16 4.55 15.11
C TRP A 45 5.46 5.32 14.88
N ILE A 46 6.49 4.62 14.43
CA ILE A 46 7.74 5.24 14.00
C ILE A 46 7.64 5.48 12.50
N ALA A 47 7.73 6.73 12.07
CA ALA A 47 7.81 7.09 10.66
C ALA A 47 9.27 7.17 10.23
N ILE A 48 9.63 6.49 9.14
CA ILE A 48 10.94 6.61 8.48
C ILE A 48 10.71 7.01 7.03
N GLU A 49 11.04 8.27 6.70
CA GLU A 49 10.66 8.88 5.43
C GLU A 49 11.83 9.64 4.77
N GLY A 50 11.83 9.69 3.43
CA GLY A 50 12.80 10.44 2.65
C GLY A 50 13.94 9.60 2.06
N GLN A 51 14.90 10.26 1.42
CA GLN A 51 16.03 9.62 0.77
C GLN A 51 17.05 9.11 1.79
N ILE A 52 17.55 7.89 1.58
CA ILE A 52 18.59 7.27 2.42
C ILE A 52 19.93 7.91 2.10
N ASP A 53 20.31 8.94 2.82
CA ASP A 53 21.62 9.61 2.70
C ASP A 53 22.74 8.88 3.46
N GLN A 54 23.96 9.40 3.34
CA GLN A 54 25.19 8.82 3.89
C GLN A 54 25.20 8.70 5.42
N ASP A 55 24.42 9.54 6.11
CA ASP A 55 24.39 9.57 7.58
C ASP A 55 23.09 8.96 8.15
N ALA A 56 22.34 8.24 7.32
CA ALA A 56 21.05 7.68 7.73
C ALA A 56 21.19 6.68 8.88
N ALA A 57 22.09 5.71 8.80
CA ALA A 57 22.19 4.66 9.82
C ALA A 57 22.59 5.18 11.20
N PRO A 58 23.55 6.10 11.36
CA PRO A 58 23.83 6.74 12.66
C PRO A 58 22.60 7.42 13.27
N ARG A 59 21.78 8.11 12.47
CA ARG A 59 20.56 8.76 12.96
C ARG A 59 19.52 7.76 13.42
N ILE A 60 19.22 6.75 12.60
CA ILE A 60 18.27 5.70 12.95
C ILE A 60 18.74 4.97 14.21
N ARG A 61 20.03 4.65 14.32
CA ARG A 61 20.60 4.02 15.51
C ARG A 61 20.37 4.86 16.77
N ARG A 62 20.61 6.17 16.70
CA ARG A 62 20.42 7.09 17.83
C ARG A 62 18.96 7.15 18.26
N PHE A 63 18.03 7.30 17.31
CA PHE A 63 16.60 7.32 17.61
C PHE A 63 16.15 6.02 18.26
N LEU A 64 16.54 4.87 17.67
CA LEU A 64 16.16 3.57 18.19
C LEU A 64 16.88 3.20 19.51
N ALA A 65 17.92 3.91 19.93
CA ALA A 65 18.57 3.67 21.22
C ALA A 65 17.66 4.01 22.42
N GLY A 66 16.56 4.74 22.22
CA GLY A 66 15.57 5.09 23.24
C GLY A 66 14.74 3.91 23.76
N GLY A 67 13.89 4.15 24.78
CA GLY A 67 13.20 3.15 25.61
C GLY A 67 12.08 2.30 24.94
N LYS A 68 10.98 2.05 25.67
CA LYS A 68 9.91 1.09 25.32
C LYS A 68 9.17 1.38 24.00
N GLU A 69 9.24 2.62 23.49
CA GLU A 69 8.69 3.06 22.19
C GLU A 69 9.31 2.33 20.98
N THR A 70 10.41 1.60 21.19
CA THR A 70 11.12 0.86 20.14
C THR A 70 10.43 -0.42 19.66
N GLN A 71 9.28 -0.78 20.22
CA GLN A 71 8.43 -1.90 19.77
C GLN A 71 7.25 -1.44 18.88
N LEU A 72 7.11 -0.14 18.66
CA LEU A 72 6.06 0.40 17.78
C LEU A 72 6.27 -0.06 16.33
N PRO A 73 5.18 -0.20 15.54
CA PRO A 73 5.30 -0.49 14.13
C PRO A 73 6.04 0.64 13.41
N ILE A 74 6.89 0.26 12.46
CA ILE A 74 7.68 1.18 11.66
C ILE A 74 7.04 1.30 10.28
N TYR A 75 6.69 2.52 9.87
CA TYR A 75 6.19 2.80 8.53
C TYR A 75 7.28 3.46 7.68
N LEU A 76 7.54 2.86 6.51
CA LEU A 76 8.58 3.27 5.59
C LEU A 76 7.95 3.96 4.36
N HIS A 77 8.42 5.17 4.08
CA HIS A 77 8.13 5.90 2.84
C HIS A 77 9.39 6.51 2.23
N SER A 78 10.03 5.80 1.29
CA SER A 78 11.34 6.22 0.78
C SER A 78 11.56 5.83 -0.68
N PRO A 79 12.21 6.70 -1.48
CA PRO A 79 12.58 6.40 -2.85
C PRO A 79 13.89 5.57 -2.92
N GLY A 80 14.48 5.23 -1.76
CA GLY A 80 15.78 4.59 -1.64
C GLY A 80 16.92 5.59 -1.46
N GLY A 81 18.12 5.24 -1.91
CA GLY A 81 19.34 6.01 -1.67
C GLY A 81 20.56 5.11 -1.49
N ASN A 82 21.35 5.36 -0.45
CA ASN A 82 22.57 4.63 -0.13
C ASN A 82 22.26 3.20 0.37
N VAL A 83 22.70 2.20 -0.39
CA VAL A 83 22.50 0.77 -0.11
C VAL A 83 23.27 0.27 1.12
N GLU A 84 24.48 0.77 1.36
CA GLU A 84 25.29 0.36 2.52
C GLU A 84 24.63 0.81 3.82
N GLN A 85 24.16 2.06 3.87
CA GLN A 85 23.37 2.59 4.98
C GLN A 85 22.10 1.76 5.18
N SER A 86 21.47 1.35 4.08
CA SER A 86 20.30 0.48 4.14
C SER A 86 20.56 -0.88 4.79
N TYR A 87 21.70 -1.51 4.48
CA TYR A 87 22.06 -2.78 5.13
C TYR A 87 22.31 -2.61 6.62
N VAL A 88 22.96 -1.52 7.03
CA VAL A 88 23.17 -1.23 8.46
C VAL A 88 21.84 -1.03 9.17
N ILE A 89 20.95 -0.21 8.61
CA ILE A 89 19.60 0.01 9.18
C ILE A 89 18.82 -1.29 9.23
N GLY A 90 18.80 -2.07 8.14
CA GLY A 90 18.11 -3.35 8.10
C GLY A 90 18.57 -4.31 9.20
N ARG A 91 19.88 -4.39 9.47
CA ARG A 91 20.40 -5.19 10.60
C ARG A 91 19.98 -4.65 11.97
N LEU A 92 19.88 -3.32 12.13
CA LEU A 92 19.36 -2.72 13.37
C LEU A 92 17.89 -3.09 13.59
N LEU A 93 17.07 -3.03 12.54
CA LEU A 93 15.66 -3.44 12.59
C LEU A 93 15.52 -4.94 12.91
N ARG A 94 16.37 -5.78 12.32
CA ARG A 94 16.42 -7.23 12.58
C ARG A 94 16.71 -7.54 14.03
N GLY A 95 17.74 -6.91 14.59
CA GLY A 95 18.14 -7.10 15.99
C GLY A 95 17.05 -6.70 16.99
N ARG A 96 16.13 -5.82 16.58
CA ARG A 96 15.00 -5.35 17.39
C ARG A 96 13.71 -6.13 17.18
N LYS A 97 13.71 -7.12 16.28
CA LYS A 97 12.50 -7.84 15.85
C LYS A 97 11.40 -6.88 15.38
N ALA A 98 11.79 -5.85 14.64
CA ALA A 98 10.86 -4.80 14.23
C ALA A 98 9.72 -5.35 13.35
N VAL A 99 8.57 -4.70 13.46
CA VAL A 99 7.46 -4.79 12.50
C VAL A 99 7.60 -3.62 11.52
N ALA A 100 7.80 -3.92 10.24
CA ALA A 100 7.88 -2.89 9.20
C ALA A 100 6.68 -2.98 8.26
N ARG A 101 6.16 -1.81 7.90
CA ARG A 101 5.06 -1.61 6.98
C ARG A 101 5.42 -0.54 5.95
N VAL A 102 4.79 -0.56 4.79
CA VAL A 102 4.89 0.54 3.81
C VAL A 102 3.71 1.48 4.02
N GLY A 103 3.98 2.74 4.31
CA GLY A 103 2.97 3.76 4.58
C GLY A 103 3.57 5.16 4.66
N HIS A 104 2.79 6.16 4.27
CA HIS A 104 3.14 7.58 4.28
C HIS A 104 2.50 8.24 5.50
N THR A 105 3.33 8.94 6.28
CA THR A 105 2.92 9.73 7.44
C THR A 105 2.78 11.20 7.08
N THR A 106 1.54 11.71 7.13
CA THR A 106 1.25 13.14 6.89
C THR A 106 1.19 13.86 8.22
N ALA A 107 2.21 14.65 8.54
CA ALA A 107 2.23 15.45 9.75
C ALA A 107 1.21 16.59 9.64
N THR A 108 0.27 16.65 10.59
CA THR A 108 -0.86 17.60 10.59
C THR A 108 -0.45 19.04 10.89
N ALA A 109 0.64 19.22 11.63
CA ALA A 109 1.23 20.52 11.93
C ALA A 109 2.01 21.11 10.74
N CYS A 110 2.20 20.37 9.65
CA CYS A 110 2.77 20.91 8.42
C CYS A 110 1.69 21.56 7.56
N SER A 111 2.06 22.61 6.80
CA SER A 111 1.15 23.26 5.87
C SER A 111 0.58 22.27 4.85
N ALA A 112 -0.69 22.48 4.46
CA ALA A 112 -1.38 21.61 3.53
C ALA A 112 -0.57 21.43 2.23
N GLY A 113 -0.28 20.16 1.89
CA GLY A 113 0.47 19.82 0.67
C GLY A 113 1.99 19.96 0.76
N THR A 114 2.55 20.40 1.89
CA THR A 114 4.01 20.52 2.06
C THR A 114 4.50 19.63 3.19
N GLN A 115 5.12 18.50 2.85
CA GLN A 115 5.61 17.49 3.82
C GLN A 115 7.14 17.42 3.91
N VAL A 116 7.84 18.19 3.05
CA VAL A 116 9.29 18.09 2.84
C VAL A 116 10.01 19.45 2.81
N ASP A 117 9.30 20.56 3.01
CA ASP A 117 9.93 21.88 3.16
C ASP A 117 10.66 22.00 4.51
N ALA A 118 11.50 23.03 4.63
CA ALA A 118 12.32 23.24 5.83
C ALA A 118 11.50 23.42 7.12
N THR A 119 10.32 24.05 7.05
CA THR A 119 9.44 24.26 8.20
C THR A 119 8.84 22.93 8.65
N CYS A 120 8.29 22.15 7.71
CA CYS A 120 7.75 20.83 8.03
C CYS A 120 8.84 19.85 8.52
N LEU A 121 10.02 19.86 7.90
CA LEU A 121 11.14 19.05 8.36
C LEU A 121 11.60 19.46 9.77
N LYS A 122 11.54 20.74 10.12
CA LYS A 122 11.82 21.18 11.49
C LYS A 122 10.81 20.59 12.48
N VAL A 123 9.52 20.55 12.14
CA VAL A 123 8.48 19.91 12.96
C VAL A 123 8.78 18.41 13.13
N LYS A 124 9.01 17.70 12.03
CA LYS A 124 9.32 16.24 12.07
C LYS A 124 10.59 15.93 12.85
N ASN A 125 11.55 16.86 12.91
CA ASN A 125 12.83 16.68 13.62
C ASN A 125 12.88 17.35 15.02
N ALA A 126 11.79 17.95 15.50
CA ALA A 126 11.78 18.72 16.75
C ALA A 126 11.97 17.85 18.02
N GLY A 127 11.79 16.53 17.90
CA GLY A 127 11.73 15.61 19.03
C GLY A 127 10.33 15.55 19.66
N GLY A 128 10.00 14.43 20.30
CA GLY A 128 8.66 14.16 20.83
C GLY A 128 7.69 13.55 19.80
N GLU A 129 6.41 13.51 20.17
CA GLU A 129 5.31 13.00 19.33
C GLU A 129 4.89 14.06 18.30
N VAL A 130 4.73 13.64 17.05
CA VAL A 130 4.19 14.46 15.95
C VAL A 130 2.79 13.98 15.61
N GLU A 131 1.79 14.84 15.80
CA GLU A 131 0.41 14.56 15.41
C GLU A 131 0.32 14.40 13.87
N ALA A 132 -0.20 13.27 13.42
CA ALA A 132 -0.10 12.82 12.04
C ALA A 132 -1.27 11.92 11.62
N GLU A 133 -1.48 11.85 10.32
CA GLU A 133 -2.34 10.86 9.66
C GLU A 133 -1.48 9.83 8.93
N LEU A 134 -1.94 8.58 8.91
CA LEU A 134 -1.27 7.48 8.22
C LEU A 134 -2.09 7.03 7.00
N THR A 135 -1.42 6.82 5.87
CA THR A 135 -2.04 6.24 4.67
C THR A 135 -1.12 5.22 4.01
N THR A 136 -1.69 4.13 3.51
CA THR A 136 -0.96 3.13 2.69
C THR A 136 -1.02 3.46 1.20
N ARG A 137 -2.13 4.08 0.75
CA ARG A 137 -2.30 4.55 -0.63
C ARG A 137 -1.13 5.39 -1.10
N ASN A 138 -0.54 4.99 -2.22
CA ASN A 138 0.61 5.65 -2.88
C ASN A 138 1.87 5.73 -1.99
N ALA A 139 1.87 5.06 -0.84
CA ALA A 139 3.08 4.89 -0.07
C ALA A 139 3.99 3.92 -0.80
N MET A 140 5.28 4.24 -0.82
CA MET A 140 6.28 3.44 -1.50
C MET A 140 7.54 3.24 -0.66
N CYS A 141 8.16 2.09 -0.85
CA CYS A 141 9.50 1.78 -0.36
C CYS A 141 10.28 1.21 -1.54
N ASN A 142 11.06 2.06 -2.21
CA ASN A 142 11.70 1.72 -3.47
C ASN A 142 13.21 1.55 -3.31
N SER A 143 13.81 0.76 -4.20
CA SER A 143 15.27 0.64 -4.32
C SER A 143 15.91 0.24 -2.99
N ALA A 144 16.90 1.02 -2.51
CA ALA A 144 17.58 0.79 -1.25
C ALA A 144 16.66 0.77 -0.01
N CYS A 145 15.45 1.35 -0.08
CA CYS A 145 14.46 1.22 0.99
C CYS A 145 14.04 -0.23 1.20
N GLY A 146 13.95 -1.01 0.11
CA GLY A 146 13.61 -2.43 0.18
C GLY A 146 14.52 -3.18 1.16
N TYR A 147 15.82 -2.87 1.20
CA TYR A 147 16.74 -3.50 2.15
C TYR A 147 16.50 -3.11 3.61
N LEU A 148 15.99 -1.92 3.91
CA LEU A 148 15.53 -1.56 5.27
C LEU A 148 14.36 -2.46 5.64
N PHE A 149 13.36 -2.50 4.75
CA PHE A 149 12.13 -3.27 4.93
C PHE A 149 12.41 -4.76 5.15
N LEU A 150 13.32 -5.34 4.35
CA LEU A 150 13.75 -6.74 4.50
C LEU A 150 14.38 -7.03 5.87
N GLY A 151 14.97 -6.02 6.51
CA GLY A 151 15.58 -6.11 7.83
C GLY A 151 14.60 -6.47 8.95
N ALA A 152 13.33 -6.07 8.83
CA ALA A 152 12.30 -6.38 9.81
C ALA A 152 11.99 -7.89 9.88
N THR A 153 11.54 -8.36 11.04
CA THR A 153 11.13 -9.76 11.23
C THR A 153 9.66 -9.98 10.88
N SER A 154 8.83 -8.95 11.02
CA SER A 154 7.48 -8.90 10.45
C SER A 154 7.41 -7.80 9.40
N ARG A 155 6.82 -8.13 8.25
CA ARG A 155 6.85 -7.31 7.04
C ARG A 155 5.48 -7.34 6.41
N GLU A 156 4.87 -6.17 6.31
CA GLU A 156 3.50 -6.03 5.84
C GLU A 156 3.41 -5.00 4.72
N VAL A 157 2.99 -5.43 3.53
CA VAL A 157 2.73 -4.54 2.39
C VAL A 157 1.23 -4.55 2.11
N ALA A 158 0.59 -3.39 2.25
CA ALA A 158 -0.81 -3.22 1.92
C ALA A 158 -1.02 -3.31 0.38
N PRO A 159 -2.20 -3.76 -0.10
CA PRO A 159 -2.50 -3.87 -1.54
C PRO A 159 -2.38 -2.56 -2.33
N ASP A 160 -2.49 -1.41 -1.66
CA ASP A 160 -2.41 -0.07 -2.26
C ASP A 160 -1.09 0.66 -1.96
N ALA A 161 -0.10 -0.06 -1.42
CA ALA A 161 1.27 0.39 -1.22
C ALA A 161 2.24 -0.33 -2.16
N ALA A 162 3.39 0.29 -2.44
CA ALA A 162 4.38 -0.23 -3.38
C ALA A 162 5.71 -0.59 -2.70
N LEU A 163 6.23 -1.78 -2.97
CA LEU A 163 7.61 -2.17 -2.71
C LEU A 163 8.27 -2.46 -4.06
N ALA A 164 9.18 -1.59 -4.51
CA ALA A 164 9.81 -1.73 -5.81
C ALA A 164 11.31 -1.96 -5.73
N VAL A 165 11.82 -2.78 -6.64
CA VAL A 165 13.24 -3.16 -6.68
C VAL A 165 13.84 -2.93 -8.05
N HIS A 166 15.15 -2.66 -8.07
CA HIS A 166 15.95 -2.55 -9.27
C HIS A 166 17.44 -2.71 -8.93
N ASN A 167 18.28 -2.92 -9.94
CA ASN A 167 19.73 -3.01 -9.72
C ASN A 167 20.33 -1.66 -9.33
N SER A 168 21.38 -1.66 -8.50
CA SER A 168 21.98 -0.43 -8.01
C SER A 168 22.82 0.28 -9.07
N ARG A 169 22.71 1.62 -9.12
CA ARG A 169 23.62 2.45 -9.91
C ARG A 169 24.96 2.54 -9.19
N LEU A 170 26.02 2.02 -9.80
CA LEU A 170 27.37 2.18 -9.26
C LEU A 170 27.92 3.59 -9.56
N VAL A 171 28.29 4.31 -8.50
CA VAL A 171 28.96 5.61 -8.57
C VAL A 171 30.36 5.45 -7.96
N LEU A 172 31.39 5.59 -8.79
CA LEU A 172 32.79 5.62 -8.35
C LEU A 172 33.32 7.03 -8.44
N ARG A 173 34.04 7.47 -7.41
CA ARG A 173 34.78 8.73 -7.42
C ARG A 173 36.26 8.41 -7.37
N PHE A 174 36.99 8.90 -8.37
CA PHE A 174 38.44 8.78 -8.43
C PHE A 174 39.07 10.13 -8.10
N ARG A 175 40.25 10.12 -7.49
CA ARG A 175 41.10 11.31 -7.37
C ARG A 175 42.04 11.35 -8.58
N GLY A 176 42.16 12.49 -9.24
CA GLY A 176 42.92 12.63 -10.48
C GLY A 176 42.24 11.94 -11.67
N ASP A 177 43.01 11.72 -12.73
CA ASP A 177 42.56 11.07 -13.97
C ASP A 177 43.26 9.71 -14.15
N PRO A 178 42.79 8.66 -13.46
CA PRO A 178 43.41 7.35 -13.56
C PRO A 178 43.23 6.75 -14.96
N PRO A 179 44.18 5.93 -15.44
CA PRO A 179 44.06 5.27 -16.74
C PRO A 179 42.74 4.49 -16.88
N PRO A 180 42.12 4.45 -18.09
CA PRO A 180 40.83 3.79 -18.30
C PRO A 180 40.77 2.32 -17.85
N GLN A 181 41.88 1.59 -17.98
CA GLN A 181 41.98 0.19 -17.54
C GLN A 181 41.82 0.07 -16.01
N VAL A 182 42.44 0.97 -15.24
CA VAL A 182 42.33 1.02 -13.78
C VAL A 182 40.89 1.32 -13.35
N VAL A 183 40.23 2.25 -14.05
CA VAL A 183 38.80 2.56 -13.82
C VAL A 183 37.92 1.35 -14.11
N ALA A 184 38.16 0.64 -15.21
CA ALA A 184 37.41 -0.54 -15.60
C ALA A 184 37.58 -1.68 -14.59
N GLU A 185 38.80 -1.98 -14.15
CA GLU A 185 39.06 -2.98 -13.12
C GLU A 185 38.41 -2.63 -11.79
N ALA A 186 38.53 -1.38 -11.34
CA ALA A 186 37.90 -0.91 -10.10
C ALA A 186 36.37 -1.05 -10.16
N ARG A 187 35.78 -0.72 -11.32
CA ARG A 187 34.35 -0.94 -11.58
C ARG A 187 33.97 -2.41 -11.48
N GLN A 188 34.70 -3.31 -12.15
CA GLN A 188 34.42 -4.75 -12.10
C GLN A 188 34.51 -5.30 -10.67
N ARG A 189 35.58 -4.97 -9.94
CA ARG A 189 35.77 -5.40 -8.55
C ARG A 189 34.64 -4.89 -7.64
N ARG A 190 34.21 -3.64 -7.81
CA ARG A 190 33.14 -3.06 -6.98
C ARG A 190 31.78 -3.65 -7.31
N ILE A 191 31.46 -3.92 -8.58
CA ILE A 191 30.24 -4.64 -8.96
C ILE A 191 30.22 -6.01 -8.31
N ALA A 192 31.28 -6.80 -8.48
CA ALA A 192 31.36 -8.15 -7.92
C ALA A 192 31.21 -8.15 -6.39
N SER A 193 31.85 -7.20 -5.69
CA SER A 193 31.69 -7.08 -4.25
C SER A 193 30.27 -6.65 -3.86
N ALA A 194 29.68 -5.66 -4.54
CA ALA A 194 28.33 -5.18 -4.23
C ALA A 194 27.28 -6.29 -4.43
N ASP A 195 27.47 -7.09 -5.47
CA ASP A 195 26.67 -8.27 -5.75
C ASP A 195 26.77 -9.31 -4.62
N ARG A 196 27.98 -9.62 -4.15
CA ARG A 196 28.17 -10.52 -3.00
C ARG A 196 27.51 -9.97 -1.74
N ASP A 197 27.70 -8.68 -1.45
CA ASP A 197 27.13 -8.01 -0.28
C ASP A 197 25.61 -8.07 -0.31
N ARG A 198 24.99 -7.81 -1.47
CA ARG A 198 23.54 -7.92 -1.68
C ARG A 198 23.03 -9.33 -1.47
N THR A 199 23.63 -10.32 -2.12
CA THR A 199 23.23 -11.73 -1.99
C THR A 199 23.34 -12.19 -0.53
N ALA A 200 24.43 -11.85 0.16
CA ALA A 200 24.64 -12.20 1.56
C ALA A 200 23.62 -11.51 2.48
N PHE A 201 23.33 -10.23 2.25
CA PHE A 201 22.34 -9.50 3.02
C PHE A 201 20.94 -10.13 2.87
N ILE A 202 20.46 -10.31 1.64
CA ILE A 202 19.14 -10.92 1.35
C ILE A 202 19.00 -12.28 2.02
N ALA A 203 20.01 -13.15 1.88
CA ALA A 203 20.01 -14.47 2.51
C ALA A 203 19.95 -14.37 4.05
N SER A 204 20.71 -13.45 4.65
CA SER A 204 20.71 -13.25 6.11
C SER A 204 19.38 -12.71 6.67
N MET A 205 18.52 -12.14 5.82
CA MET A 205 17.17 -11.70 6.18
C MET A 205 16.10 -12.79 6.02
N GLY A 206 16.49 -14.00 5.58
CA GLY A 206 15.57 -15.11 5.32
C GLY A 206 14.70 -14.90 4.09
N ILE A 207 15.22 -14.21 3.08
CA ILE A 207 14.52 -13.93 1.81
C ILE A 207 15.06 -14.83 0.71
N SER A 208 14.17 -15.26 -0.19
CA SER A 208 14.52 -16.12 -1.32
C SER A 208 15.60 -15.48 -2.21
N ARG A 209 16.52 -16.32 -2.71
CA ARG A 209 17.53 -15.92 -3.69
C ARG A 209 16.93 -15.47 -5.01
N GLU A 210 15.70 -15.87 -5.31
CA GLU A 210 14.98 -15.43 -6.51
C GLU A 210 14.78 -13.91 -6.55
N LEU A 211 14.68 -13.24 -5.39
CA LEU A 211 14.66 -11.78 -5.35
C LEU A 211 15.98 -11.17 -5.85
N ASP A 212 17.12 -11.74 -5.45
CA ASP A 212 18.44 -11.26 -5.92
C ASP A 212 18.58 -11.44 -7.44
N ALA A 213 18.10 -12.57 -7.97
CA ALA A 213 18.07 -12.83 -9.40
C ALA A 213 17.20 -11.79 -10.14
N LEU A 214 16.00 -11.50 -9.64
CA LEU A 214 15.12 -10.47 -10.20
C LEU A 214 15.76 -9.08 -10.16
N ILE A 215 16.37 -8.68 -9.04
CA ILE A 215 17.02 -7.36 -8.92
C ILE A 215 18.08 -7.16 -10.01
N ARG A 216 18.83 -8.21 -10.36
CA ARG A 216 19.90 -8.15 -11.38
C ARG A 216 19.37 -7.90 -12.80
N THR A 217 18.12 -8.27 -13.10
CA THR A 217 17.52 -8.10 -14.43
C THR A 217 16.93 -6.71 -14.66
N VAL A 218 16.64 -5.97 -13.59
CA VAL A 218 15.96 -4.68 -13.65
C VAL A 218 17.00 -3.54 -13.64
N LYS A 219 17.07 -2.76 -14.73
CA LYS A 219 17.97 -1.60 -14.85
C LYS A 219 17.64 -0.52 -13.80
N TYR A 220 18.62 0.30 -13.42
CA TYR A 220 18.45 1.26 -12.32
C TYR A 220 17.54 2.45 -12.66
N GLU A 221 17.29 2.68 -13.95
CA GLU A 221 16.36 3.66 -14.48
C GLU A 221 14.91 3.18 -14.44
N ASN A 222 14.69 1.87 -14.23
CA ASN A 222 13.38 1.24 -14.20
C ASN A 222 13.05 0.78 -12.78
N LEU A 223 11.76 0.55 -12.52
CA LEU A 223 11.26 -0.03 -11.28
C LEU A 223 10.47 -1.29 -11.58
N HIS A 224 10.79 -2.38 -10.87
CA HIS A 224 9.91 -3.54 -10.77
C HIS A 224 9.16 -3.47 -9.46
N VAL A 225 7.88 -3.07 -9.50
CA VAL A 225 6.99 -3.13 -8.34
C VAL A 225 6.65 -4.59 -8.07
N LEU A 226 6.99 -5.08 -6.88
CA LEU A 226 6.74 -6.47 -6.51
C LEU A 226 5.24 -6.74 -6.41
N THR A 227 4.79 -7.75 -7.13
CA THR A 227 3.41 -8.23 -7.06
C THR A 227 3.14 -8.93 -5.73
N ARG A 228 1.86 -9.10 -5.36
CA ARG A 228 1.49 -9.85 -4.16
C ARG A 228 2.04 -11.28 -4.16
N ALA A 229 2.01 -11.93 -5.32
CA ALA A 229 2.56 -13.27 -5.52
C ALA A 229 4.08 -13.31 -5.32
N GLU A 230 4.81 -12.31 -5.83
CA GLU A 230 6.26 -12.19 -5.61
C GLU A 230 6.62 -11.90 -4.15
N LEU A 231 5.90 -10.99 -3.49
CA LEU A 231 6.07 -10.71 -2.07
C LEU A 231 5.94 -11.98 -1.22
N TYR A 232 4.93 -12.81 -1.52
CA TYR A 232 4.71 -14.08 -0.84
C TYR A 232 5.80 -15.11 -1.18
N ARG A 233 6.04 -15.34 -2.48
CA ARG A 233 7.03 -16.31 -2.99
C ARG A 233 8.44 -16.03 -2.49
N PHE A 234 8.83 -14.76 -2.43
CA PHE A 234 10.16 -14.39 -1.95
C PHE A 234 10.30 -14.45 -0.41
N GLY A 235 9.21 -14.70 0.31
CA GLY A 235 9.20 -14.71 1.78
C GLY A 235 9.20 -13.32 2.39
N ILE A 236 8.84 -12.27 1.64
CA ILE A 236 8.84 -10.88 2.12
C ILE A 236 7.62 -10.64 3.01
N ASP A 237 6.41 -10.74 2.45
CA ASP A 237 5.14 -10.71 3.18
C ASP A 237 4.38 -12.00 2.86
N THR A 238 4.29 -12.90 3.84
CA THR A 238 3.73 -14.26 3.67
C THR A 238 2.30 -14.38 4.19
N ARG A 239 1.59 -13.27 4.42
CA ARG A 239 0.20 -13.33 4.88
C ARG A 239 -0.73 -13.84 3.77
N PRO A 240 -1.60 -14.83 4.01
CA PRO A 240 -2.54 -15.28 2.99
C PRO A 240 -3.59 -14.21 2.65
N LEU A 241 -3.88 -13.31 3.59
CA LEU A 241 -4.72 -12.14 3.41
C LEU A 241 -3.89 -10.89 3.71
N ALA A 242 -3.85 -9.94 2.78
CA ALA A 242 -3.26 -8.61 3.01
C ALA A 242 -4.30 -7.54 2.72
N GLU A 243 -4.33 -6.50 3.55
CA GLU A 243 -5.41 -5.52 3.58
C GLU A 243 -4.84 -4.09 3.56
N SER A 244 -5.60 -3.16 2.98
CA SER A 244 -5.36 -1.73 3.12
C SER A 244 -5.98 -1.22 4.42
N MET A 245 -5.63 0.01 4.81
CA MET A 245 -6.43 0.73 5.79
C MET A 245 -7.80 1.10 5.19
N TRP A 246 -8.79 1.33 6.05
CA TRP A 246 -10.05 1.96 5.64
C TRP A 246 -9.79 3.41 5.21
N LYS A 247 -10.36 3.81 4.07
CA LYS A 247 -10.14 5.15 3.52
C LYS A 247 -11.43 5.79 3.02
N LEU A 248 -11.61 7.06 3.33
CA LEU A 248 -12.67 7.90 2.79
C LEU A 248 -12.31 8.36 1.37
N GLU A 249 -13.24 8.15 0.45
CA GLU A 249 -13.22 8.67 -0.90
C GLU A 249 -14.22 9.82 -1.00
N LYS A 250 -13.71 11.00 -1.37
CA LYS A 250 -14.47 12.26 -1.44
C LYS A 250 -14.92 12.56 -2.87
N GLU A 251 -15.43 11.55 -3.57
CA GLU A 251 -16.06 11.73 -4.89
C GLU A 251 -17.43 12.41 -4.76
N ALA A 252 -18.11 12.69 -5.88
CA ALA A 252 -19.46 13.29 -5.90
C ALA A 252 -20.47 12.51 -5.03
N ARG A 253 -20.26 11.19 -4.87
CA ARG A 253 -20.93 10.37 -3.86
C ARG A 253 -19.87 9.76 -2.94
N PRO A 254 -19.67 10.33 -1.74
CA PRO A 254 -18.66 9.83 -0.82
C PRO A 254 -18.92 8.38 -0.40
N PHE A 255 -17.84 7.63 -0.21
CA PHE A 255 -17.87 6.27 0.35
C PHE A 255 -16.58 6.00 1.10
N VAL A 256 -16.61 5.07 2.05
CA VAL A 256 -15.39 4.50 2.63
C VAL A 256 -15.10 3.18 1.94
N ARG A 257 -13.82 2.94 1.65
CA ARG A 257 -13.37 1.69 1.04
C ARG A 257 -12.25 1.01 1.80
N LYS A 258 -12.15 -0.30 1.58
CA LYS A 258 -11.01 -1.13 1.97
C LYS A 258 -10.70 -2.12 0.85
N ILE A 259 -9.42 -2.30 0.56
CA ILE A 259 -8.93 -3.25 -0.43
C ILE A 259 -8.29 -4.42 0.32
N ALA A 260 -8.57 -5.63 -0.15
CA ALA A 260 -7.97 -6.84 0.36
C ALA A 260 -7.48 -7.71 -0.80
N VAL A 261 -6.40 -8.46 -0.59
CA VAL A 261 -5.94 -9.49 -1.51
C VAL A 261 -5.84 -10.81 -0.76
N LEU A 262 -6.56 -11.82 -1.25
CA LEU A 262 -6.63 -13.14 -0.64
C LEU A 262 -5.94 -14.16 -1.54
N LYS A 263 -5.08 -14.99 -0.95
CA LYS A 263 -4.45 -16.12 -1.63
C LYS A 263 -5.52 -17.14 -2.03
N LYS A 264 -5.52 -17.57 -3.29
CA LYS A 264 -6.38 -18.69 -3.73
C LYS A 264 -5.86 -20.01 -3.13
N GLU A 265 -6.77 -20.91 -2.75
CA GLU A 265 -6.42 -22.17 -2.07
C GLU A 265 -5.45 -23.03 -2.89
N ASN A 266 -5.74 -23.20 -4.19
CA ASN A 266 -5.02 -24.12 -5.09
C ASN A 266 -3.93 -23.47 -5.96
N GLY A 267 -3.31 -22.37 -5.52
CA GLY A 267 -2.24 -21.75 -6.31
C GLY A 267 -1.40 -20.69 -5.61
N ALA A 268 -0.49 -20.11 -6.40
CA ALA A 268 0.32 -18.94 -6.01
C ALA A 268 -0.36 -17.61 -6.37
N SER A 269 -1.57 -17.66 -6.93
CA SER A 269 -2.34 -16.49 -7.32
C SER A 269 -3.12 -15.91 -6.13
N PHE A 270 -3.38 -14.62 -6.24
CA PHE A 270 -4.15 -13.84 -5.29
C PHE A 270 -5.32 -13.22 -6.04
N ARG A 271 -6.46 -13.10 -5.38
CA ARG A 271 -7.60 -12.35 -5.90
C ARG A 271 -7.70 -11.03 -5.16
N MET A 272 -7.89 -9.94 -5.90
CA MET A 272 -8.19 -8.65 -5.29
C MET A 272 -9.68 -8.53 -4.97
N MET A 273 -9.98 -7.88 -3.86
CA MET A 273 -11.32 -7.62 -3.36
C MET A 273 -11.42 -6.19 -2.85
N GLU A 274 -12.61 -5.60 -2.96
CA GLU A 274 -12.90 -4.27 -2.46
C GLU A 274 -14.21 -4.25 -1.68
N TRP A 275 -14.18 -3.58 -0.53
CA TRP A 275 -15.33 -3.27 0.31
C TRP A 275 -15.65 -1.81 0.18
N ARG A 276 -16.92 -1.46 0.01
CA ARG A 276 -17.41 -0.07 0.00
C ARG A 276 -18.64 0.08 0.87
N LEU A 277 -18.61 1.03 1.79
CA LEU A 277 -19.79 1.54 2.49
C LEU A 277 -20.04 2.97 2.03
N SER A 278 -21.20 3.22 1.46
CA SER A 278 -21.55 4.51 0.85
C SER A 278 -22.47 5.34 1.75
N CYS A 279 -22.68 6.61 1.38
CA CYS A 279 -23.70 7.45 2.02
C CYS A 279 -25.07 6.76 2.10
N GLU A 280 -25.77 7.01 3.20
CA GLU A 280 -27.09 6.46 3.49
C GLU A 280 -28.10 6.81 2.38
N SER A 281 -28.94 5.83 2.02
CA SER A 281 -30.01 5.97 1.04
C SER A 281 -31.28 5.32 1.62
N ARG A 282 -32.38 6.08 1.70
CA ARG A 282 -33.66 5.58 2.21
C ARG A 282 -33.57 4.87 3.58
N LYS A 283 -32.81 5.45 4.52
CA LYS A 283 -32.55 4.91 5.87
C LYS A 283 -31.71 3.62 5.95
N ARG A 284 -31.00 3.27 4.88
CA ARG A 284 -30.10 2.11 4.85
C ARG A 284 -28.76 2.50 4.24
N VAL A 285 -27.70 1.82 4.67
CA VAL A 285 -26.36 2.04 4.15
C VAL A 285 -26.10 1.02 3.04
N PRO A 286 -25.78 1.44 1.81
CA PRO A 286 -25.34 0.51 0.77
C PRO A 286 -23.98 -0.09 1.15
N LEU A 287 -23.93 -1.43 1.19
CA LEU A 287 -22.69 -2.19 1.31
C LEU A 287 -22.43 -2.89 -0.02
N THR A 288 -21.27 -2.60 -0.61
CA THR A 288 -20.83 -3.25 -1.84
C THR A 288 -19.56 -4.04 -1.55
N PHE A 289 -19.53 -5.29 -2.00
CA PHE A 289 -18.33 -6.08 -2.10
C PHE A 289 -18.07 -6.36 -3.58
N ALA A 290 -16.82 -6.25 -4.01
CA ALA A 290 -16.40 -6.59 -5.36
C ALA A 290 -15.16 -7.47 -5.29
N GLY A 291 -15.07 -8.46 -6.16
CA GLY A 291 -13.98 -9.43 -6.17
C GLY A 291 -13.61 -9.82 -7.59
N GLU A 292 -12.31 -9.97 -7.84
CA GLU A 292 -11.80 -10.51 -9.09
C GLU A 292 -12.12 -12.00 -9.20
N ILE A 293 -12.59 -12.41 -10.37
CA ILE A 293 -12.82 -13.81 -10.75
C ILE A 293 -12.09 -14.14 -12.04
N ASP A 294 -11.76 -15.42 -12.21
CA ASP A 294 -11.27 -15.90 -13.50
C ASP A 294 -12.42 -15.89 -14.51
N GLU A 295 -12.19 -15.45 -15.74
CA GLU A 295 -13.25 -15.33 -16.77
C GLU A 295 -13.92 -16.67 -17.09
N ALA A 296 -13.17 -17.76 -16.91
CA ALA A 296 -13.65 -19.14 -17.07
C ALA A 296 -14.29 -19.73 -15.79
N ALA A 297 -14.45 -18.95 -14.71
CA ALA A 297 -15.00 -19.44 -13.45
C ALA A 297 -16.46 -19.92 -13.63
N THR A 298 -16.66 -21.23 -13.47
CA THR A 298 -17.97 -21.87 -13.46
C THR A 298 -18.52 -21.95 -12.02
N GLY A 299 -19.83 -22.16 -11.89
CA GLY A 299 -20.50 -22.24 -10.59
C GLY A 299 -21.18 -20.94 -10.14
N LYS A 300 -22.10 -21.05 -9.18
CA LYS A 300 -22.85 -19.94 -8.60
C LYS A 300 -22.24 -19.58 -7.25
N SER A 301 -21.67 -18.39 -7.14
CA SER A 301 -21.12 -17.88 -5.88
C SER A 301 -22.18 -17.14 -5.07
N THR A 302 -22.07 -17.21 -3.74
CA THR A 302 -22.85 -16.43 -2.78
C THR A 302 -21.89 -15.95 -1.70
N ILE A 303 -22.04 -14.69 -1.27
CA ILE A 303 -21.33 -14.15 -0.11
C ILE A 303 -22.30 -13.95 1.04
N LEU A 304 -21.80 -14.18 2.25
CA LEU A 304 -22.46 -13.89 3.50
C LEU A 304 -21.46 -13.21 4.43
N VAL A 305 -21.90 -12.15 5.09
CA VAL A 305 -21.08 -11.32 5.96
C VAL A 305 -21.79 -11.14 7.28
N THR A 306 -21.07 -11.40 8.38
CA THR A 306 -21.52 -11.14 9.75
C THR A 306 -20.50 -10.29 10.48
N ALA A 307 -20.90 -9.69 11.60
CA ALA A 307 -20.04 -8.88 12.45
C ALA A 307 -19.97 -9.48 13.85
N ASP A 308 -18.83 -9.41 14.53
CA ASP A 308 -18.63 -9.95 15.89
C ASP A 308 -19.76 -9.55 16.87
N ALA A 309 -20.13 -8.26 16.87
CA ALA A 309 -21.16 -7.67 17.74
C ALA A 309 -22.61 -7.85 17.22
N GLY A 310 -22.84 -8.79 16.29
CA GLY A 310 -24.15 -9.08 15.72
C GLY A 310 -24.13 -10.36 14.87
N THR A 311 -23.76 -11.49 15.47
CA THR A 311 -23.58 -12.77 14.77
C THR A 311 -24.88 -13.35 14.21
N ASP A 312 -26.03 -12.91 14.71
CA ASP A 312 -27.38 -13.22 14.23
C ASP A 312 -27.81 -12.37 13.02
N ARG A 313 -27.01 -11.36 12.66
CA ARG A 313 -27.27 -10.44 11.56
C ARG A 313 -26.34 -10.77 10.40
N GLU A 314 -26.94 -11.21 9.30
CA GLU A 314 -26.21 -11.57 8.09
C GLU A 314 -26.60 -10.64 6.94
N VAL A 315 -25.62 -10.18 6.19
CA VAL A 315 -25.82 -9.47 4.92
C VAL A 315 -25.06 -10.19 3.82
N GLY A 316 -25.69 -10.35 2.67
CA GLY A 316 -25.12 -11.18 1.62
C GLY A 316 -26.05 -11.34 0.44
N GLY A 317 -25.62 -12.13 -0.53
CA GLY A 317 -26.41 -12.46 -1.70
C GLY A 317 -25.59 -13.05 -2.83
N ALA A 318 -26.25 -13.26 -3.96
CA ALA A 318 -25.60 -13.64 -5.21
C ALA A 318 -25.00 -12.39 -5.89
N PRO A 319 -23.85 -12.52 -6.56
CA PRO A 319 -23.24 -11.41 -7.26
C PRO A 319 -23.90 -11.14 -8.61
N LEU A 320 -23.67 -9.92 -9.09
CA LEU A 320 -23.74 -9.58 -10.50
C LEU A 320 -22.35 -9.78 -11.11
N ARG A 321 -22.25 -10.57 -12.19
CA ARG A 321 -21.02 -10.74 -12.96
C ARG A 321 -20.88 -9.66 -14.01
N SER A 322 -19.67 -9.12 -14.14
CA SER A 322 -19.33 -8.14 -15.18
C SER A 322 -17.88 -8.35 -15.62
N GLY A 323 -17.67 -9.18 -16.65
CA GLY A 323 -16.33 -9.56 -17.09
C GLY A 323 -15.61 -10.39 -16.02
N LYS A 324 -14.40 -9.96 -15.63
CA LYS A 324 -13.54 -10.64 -14.63
C LYS A 324 -13.86 -10.27 -13.19
N VAL A 325 -15.09 -9.86 -12.93
CA VAL A 325 -15.51 -9.31 -11.64
C VAL A 325 -16.88 -9.84 -11.25
N GLU A 326 -16.99 -10.19 -9.97
CA GLU A 326 -18.26 -10.33 -9.26
C GLU A 326 -18.51 -9.14 -8.33
N ILE A 327 -19.73 -8.62 -8.35
CA ILE A 327 -20.16 -7.48 -7.52
C ILE A 327 -21.39 -7.89 -6.72
N TRP A 328 -21.25 -7.89 -5.41
CA TRP A 328 -22.32 -8.13 -4.46
C TRP A 328 -22.79 -6.81 -3.89
N ARG A 329 -24.11 -6.59 -3.88
CA ARG A 329 -24.72 -5.38 -3.34
C ARG A 329 -25.75 -5.75 -2.30
N GLY A 330 -25.49 -5.32 -1.07
CA GLY A 330 -26.42 -5.40 0.05
C GLY A 330 -26.82 -4.00 0.53
N SER A 331 -27.81 -3.98 1.41
CA SER A 331 -28.19 -2.77 2.13
C SER A 331 -28.37 -3.12 3.60
N ILE A 332 -27.57 -2.48 4.45
CA ILE A 332 -27.55 -2.73 5.89
C ILE A 332 -28.38 -1.66 6.61
N ASP A 333 -29.15 -2.09 7.61
CA ASP A 333 -29.93 -1.19 8.47
C ASP A 333 -29.03 -0.53 9.55
N PRO A 334 -29.54 0.49 10.27
CA PRO A 334 -28.76 1.20 11.29
C PRO A 334 -28.24 0.29 12.41
N ASP A 335 -28.95 -0.79 12.68
CA ASP A 335 -28.64 -1.76 13.71
C ASP A 335 -27.41 -2.59 13.31
N MET A 336 -27.38 -3.09 12.07
CA MET A 336 -26.21 -3.74 11.50
C MET A 336 -25.01 -2.78 11.40
N VAL A 337 -25.23 -1.50 11.02
CA VAL A 337 -24.14 -0.49 11.04
C VAL A 337 -23.55 -0.35 12.45
N LYS A 338 -24.39 -0.30 13.49
CA LYS A 338 -23.94 -0.22 14.88
C LYS A 338 -23.13 -1.45 15.28
N ALA A 339 -23.56 -2.65 14.87
CA ALA A 339 -22.81 -3.88 15.10
C ALA A 339 -21.44 -3.84 14.41
N ILE A 340 -21.37 -3.49 13.12
CA ILE A 340 -20.11 -3.35 12.38
C ILE A 340 -19.15 -2.38 13.07
N LEU A 341 -19.64 -1.20 13.48
CA LEU A 341 -18.79 -0.19 14.14
C LEU A 341 -18.32 -0.60 15.54
N ALA A 342 -18.95 -1.61 16.16
CA ALA A 342 -18.58 -2.16 17.45
C ALA A 342 -17.71 -3.44 17.35
N SER A 343 -17.60 -4.01 16.15
CA SER A 343 -16.82 -5.23 15.88
C SER A 343 -15.36 -4.91 15.57
N ARG A 344 -14.49 -5.92 15.78
CA ARG A 344 -13.09 -5.86 15.32
C ARG A 344 -12.93 -6.40 13.91
N SER A 345 -13.79 -7.35 13.53
CA SER A 345 -13.76 -8.00 12.24
C SER A 345 -15.16 -8.13 11.62
N LEU A 346 -15.19 -8.21 10.29
CA LEU A 346 -16.29 -8.79 9.54
C LEU A 346 -15.93 -10.22 9.18
N HIS A 347 -16.78 -11.18 9.55
CA HIS A 347 -16.62 -12.56 9.14
C HIS A 347 -17.26 -12.76 7.77
N VAL A 348 -16.46 -13.19 6.81
CA VAL A 348 -16.89 -13.40 5.44
C VAL A 348 -16.93 -14.88 5.14
N ARG A 349 -18.05 -15.34 4.60
CA ARG A 349 -18.25 -16.70 4.10
C ARG A 349 -18.65 -16.61 2.65
N GLU A 350 -17.85 -17.21 1.80
CA GLU A 350 -18.18 -17.40 0.39
C GLU A 350 -18.45 -18.86 0.12
N THR A 351 -19.47 -19.10 -0.69
CA THR A 351 -19.92 -20.44 -1.07
C THR A 351 -20.05 -20.48 -2.57
N ILE A 352 -19.34 -21.40 -3.22
CA ILE A 352 -19.39 -21.62 -4.66
C ILE A 352 -20.03 -22.99 -4.89
N SER A 353 -21.22 -23.00 -5.47
CA SER A 353 -21.90 -24.22 -5.88
C SER A 353 -21.58 -24.53 -7.34
N MET A 354 -20.93 -25.66 -7.56
CA MET A 354 -20.53 -26.16 -8.87
C MET A 354 -21.68 -26.90 -9.56
N PRO A 355 -21.64 -27.08 -10.91
CA PRO A 355 -22.68 -27.81 -11.64
C PRO A 355 -22.84 -29.29 -11.26
N ASP A 356 -21.82 -29.88 -10.63
CA ASP A 356 -21.80 -31.27 -10.14
C ASP A 356 -22.26 -31.38 -8.67
N ASP A 357 -23.00 -30.38 -8.18
CA ASP A 357 -23.48 -30.23 -6.79
C ASP A 357 -22.37 -30.19 -5.71
N LYS A 358 -21.09 -30.13 -6.11
CA LYS A 358 -20.01 -29.85 -5.16
C LYS A 358 -20.08 -28.40 -4.70
N THR A 359 -19.80 -28.19 -3.42
CA THR A 359 -19.82 -26.87 -2.81
C THR A 359 -18.47 -26.59 -2.17
N ASP A 360 -17.80 -25.57 -2.68
CA ASP A 360 -16.57 -25.04 -2.08
C ASP A 360 -16.92 -23.87 -1.17
N MET A 361 -16.33 -23.83 0.02
CA MET A 361 -16.59 -22.79 1.01
C MET A 361 -15.28 -22.18 1.49
N THR A 362 -15.15 -20.86 1.32
CA THR A 362 -14.01 -20.10 1.82
C THR A 362 -14.47 -19.17 2.94
N LYS A 363 -13.70 -19.12 4.04
CA LYS A 363 -13.95 -18.21 5.16
C LYS A 363 -12.73 -17.34 5.40
N PHE A 364 -12.94 -16.05 5.64
CA PHE A 364 -11.90 -15.10 6.00
C PHE A 364 -12.50 -13.92 6.75
N ASP A 365 -11.66 -13.23 7.51
CA ASP A 365 -12.07 -12.06 8.28
C ASP A 365 -11.52 -10.79 7.65
N ILE A 366 -12.28 -9.71 7.68
CA ILE A 366 -11.84 -8.37 7.25
C ILE A 366 -11.76 -7.48 8.47
N ASP A 367 -10.57 -6.91 8.70
CA ASP A 367 -10.32 -6.06 9.85
C ASP A 367 -11.12 -4.75 9.76
N LEU A 368 -11.70 -4.31 10.87
CA LEU A 368 -12.50 -3.08 10.96
C LEU A 368 -11.78 -1.94 11.67
N THR A 369 -10.51 -2.14 12.01
CA THR A 369 -9.67 -1.13 12.66
C THR A 369 -9.66 0.17 11.86
N GLY A 370 -9.94 1.28 12.53
CA GLY A 370 -10.01 2.61 11.91
C GLY A 370 -11.31 2.92 11.17
N LEU A 371 -12.21 1.93 10.95
CA LEU A 371 -13.49 2.15 10.27
C LEU A 371 -14.34 3.20 11.00
N ALA A 372 -14.43 3.15 12.34
CA ALA A 372 -15.24 4.08 13.12
C ALA A 372 -14.82 5.55 12.94
N SER A 373 -13.51 5.80 12.84
CA SER A 373 -12.96 7.13 12.59
C SER A 373 -13.35 7.63 11.19
N VAL A 374 -13.08 6.84 10.15
CA VAL A 374 -13.41 7.26 8.78
C VAL A 374 -14.91 7.29 8.51
N TRP A 375 -15.70 6.48 9.23
CA TRP A 375 -17.16 6.50 9.17
C TRP A 375 -17.74 7.84 9.65
N THR A 376 -17.15 8.42 10.69
CA THR A 376 -17.53 9.75 11.18
C THR A 376 -17.25 10.81 10.11
N GLN A 377 -16.11 10.74 9.43
CA GLN A 377 -15.77 11.64 8.32
C GLN A 377 -16.68 11.44 7.11
N LEU A 378 -17.09 10.20 6.81
CA LEU A 378 -18.05 9.89 5.77
C LEU A 378 -19.39 10.57 6.05
N LYS A 379 -19.95 10.41 7.26
CA LYS A 379 -21.21 11.05 7.64
C LYS A 379 -21.20 12.56 7.43
N SER A 380 -20.11 13.22 7.82
CA SER A 380 -19.92 14.66 7.58
C SER A 380 -19.85 14.99 6.09
N SER A 381 -19.16 14.17 5.30
CA SER A 381 -19.03 14.36 3.85
C SER A 381 -20.36 14.13 3.12
N CYS A 382 -21.15 13.15 3.52
CA CYS A 382 -22.49 12.90 2.97
C CYS A 382 -23.42 14.10 3.18
N ALA A 383 -23.43 14.69 4.38
CA ALA A 383 -24.20 15.90 4.65
C ALA A 383 -23.78 17.06 3.75
N LEU A 384 -22.47 17.27 3.55
CA LEU A 384 -21.96 18.31 2.64
C LEU A 384 -22.33 18.05 1.17
N SER A 385 -22.29 16.81 0.70
CA SER A 385 -22.70 16.45 -0.67
C SER A 385 -24.20 16.65 -0.90
N THR A 386 -25.05 16.47 0.12
CA THR A 386 -26.48 16.78 -0.01
C THR A 386 -26.77 18.28 -0.10
N LEU A 387 -25.91 19.11 0.50
CA LEU A 387 -26.02 20.57 0.45
C LEU A 387 -25.50 21.13 -0.88
N ASN A 388 -24.48 20.51 -1.48
CA ASN A 388 -23.86 20.93 -2.74
C ASN A 388 -23.87 19.80 -3.77
N PRO A 389 -25.00 19.54 -4.46
CA PRO A 389 -25.05 18.52 -5.50
C PRO A 389 -24.14 18.90 -6.67
N ILE A 390 -23.05 18.17 -6.87
CA ILE A 390 -22.20 18.31 -8.06
C ILE A 390 -23.01 17.83 -9.27
N SER A 391 -23.27 18.72 -10.22
CA SER A 391 -24.05 18.43 -11.43
C SER A 391 -23.40 17.28 -12.22
N PRO A 392 -24.17 16.30 -12.76
CA PRO A 392 -23.58 15.07 -13.30
C PRO A 392 -23.03 15.21 -14.74
N TRP A 393 -23.11 16.37 -15.37
CA TRP A 393 -22.88 16.52 -16.82
C TRP A 393 -21.64 17.38 -17.09
N PRO A 394 -20.74 16.98 -18.02
CA PRO A 394 -19.71 17.87 -18.50
C PRO A 394 -20.35 19.00 -19.31
N ALA A 395 -19.88 20.23 -19.10
CA ALA A 395 -20.16 21.35 -19.97
C ALA A 395 -19.81 20.98 -21.42
N THR A 396 -20.74 21.30 -22.32
CA THR A 396 -20.72 21.03 -23.75
C THR A 396 -19.36 21.34 -24.38
N LEU A 397 -18.74 20.34 -25.02
CA LEU A 397 -17.64 20.54 -25.96
C LEU A 397 -18.18 21.23 -27.23
N PRO A 398 -17.45 22.20 -27.81
CA PRO A 398 -17.89 22.86 -29.05
C PRO A 398 -17.87 21.87 -30.23
N ASN A 399 -18.93 21.93 -31.04
CA ASN A 399 -19.16 21.13 -32.24
C ASN A 399 -17.92 21.08 -33.16
N ALA A 400 -17.34 19.89 -33.33
CA ALA A 400 -16.45 19.58 -34.45
C ALA A 400 -17.30 18.98 -35.59
N GLY A 401 -17.87 19.85 -36.41
CA GLY A 401 -18.53 19.48 -37.66
C GLY A 401 -17.89 20.22 -38.82
N THR A 402 -16.78 19.70 -39.34
CA THR A 402 -16.27 20.04 -40.68
C THR A 402 -15.30 18.96 -41.14
N THR A 403 -15.75 18.19 -42.13
CA THR A 403 -14.95 17.27 -42.96
C THR A 403 -13.90 18.06 -43.74
N PRO A 404 -12.62 17.64 -43.80
CA PRO A 404 -11.66 18.20 -44.73
C PRO A 404 -11.89 17.67 -46.16
N PRO A 405 -11.70 18.49 -47.22
CA PRO A 405 -11.74 17.99 -48.59
C PRO A 405 -10.47 17.21 -48.93
N ALA A 406 -10.64 16.14 -49.70
CA ALA A 406 -9.56 15.31 -50.21
C ALA A 406 -8.69 16.08 -51.22
N THR A 407 -7.37 16.03 -51.05
CA THR A 407 -6.39 16.46 -52.06
C THR A 407 -6.12 15.32 -53.05
N PRO A 408 -6.15 15.57 -54.37
CA PRO A 408 -5.71 14.59 -55.35
C PRO A 408 -4.18 14.62 -55.53
N SER A 409 -3.57 13.44 -55.63
CA SER A 409 -2.21 13.25 -56.18
C SER A 409 -2.23 13.53 -57.69
N PRO A 410 -1.12 14.02 -58.27
CA PRO A 410 0.07 13.18 -58.54
C PRO A 410 1.29 13.51 -57.68
#